data_AF-I7MJ10-F1
#
_entry.id   AF-I7MJ10-F1
#
_cell.length_a   1.000
_cell.length_b   1.000
_cell.length_c   1.000
_cell.angle_alpha   90.00
_cell.angle_beta   90.00
_cell.angle_gamma   90.00
#
_symmetry.space_group_name_H-M   'P 1'
#
loop_
_entity.id
_entity.type
_entity.pdbx_description
1 polymer ?
#
loop_
_entity_poly.entity_id
_entity_poly.type
_entity_poly.pdbx_seq_one_letter_code
_entity_poly.pdbx_strand_id
1 'polypeptide(L)'
;MQNQEIVVKIHGYYTQNGSEHKMDLAALHLTTDGTIHTEGHDTVGNFVIDGKIAADGKVHFNKQYVGKHCVVYEGALEDRVIKGTWKLNNLHDAFRLEVQAEIWEGTYNQHGSDHKMVAYFGFDDNRRAFGFGHDEVGSSIWSGEFVGDELHLVKQYVGKHKVTYKGKHTQDDFQGSWQTGGHHGTFHIHRK
;
A
#
# COMPACT_ATOMS: atom_id res chain seq x y z
N MET A 1 -20.14 -4.51 -2.95
CA MET A 1 -19.22 -3.35 -2.86
C MET A 1 -18.47 -3.28 -4.18
N GLN A 2 -18.38 -2.11 -4.79
CA GLN A 2 -17.68 -1.92 -6.05
C GLN A 2 -16.17 -2.03 -5.77
N ASN A 3 -15.44 -2.80 -6.58
CA ASN A 3 -13.99 -2.96 -6.42
C ASN A 3 -13.33 -1.66 -6.89
N GLN A 4 -12.92 -0.81 -5.93
CA GLN A 4 -12.28 0.46 -6.24
C GLN A 4 -10.82 0.21 -6.57
N GLU A 5 -10.34 0.83 -7.65
CA GLU A 5 -8.95 0.85 -8.04
C GLU A 5 -8.21 2.02 -7.38
N ILE A 6 -7.01 1.74 -6.89
CA ILE A 6 -6.13 2.65 -6.16
C ILE A 6 -4.79 2.63 -6.88
N VAL A 7 -4.26 3.79 -7.24
CA VAL A 7 -3.02 3.93 -8.03
C VAL A 7 -1.93 4.52 -7.15
N VAL A 8 -0.81 3.80 -7.01
CA VAL A 8 0.25 4.11 -6.04
C VAL A 8 1.61 4.16 -6.72
N LYS A 9 2.40 5.21 -6.48
CA LYS A 9 3.80 5.25 -6.95
C LYS A 9 4.67 4.32 -6.12
N ILE A 10 5.38 3.41 -6.79
CA ILE A 10 6.31 2.46 -6.18
C ILE A 10 7.69 2.53 -6.85
N HIS A 11 8.70 2.08 -6.14
CA HIS A 11 10.03 1.82 -6.68
C HIS A 11 10.54 0.50 -6.11
N GLY A 12 11.50 -0.14 -6.76
CA GLY A 12 11.97 -1.42 -6.27
C GLY A 12 13.14 -2.00 -7.03
N TYR A 13 13.61 -3.12 -6.50
CA TYR A 13 14.70 -3.90 -7.06
C TYR A 13 14.51 -5.39 -6.75
N TYR A 14 15.20 -6.22 -7.51
CA TYR A 14 15.45 -7.62 -7.16
C TYR A 14 16.95 -7.82 -6.99
N THR A 15 17.36 -8.78 -6.16
CA THR A 15 18.75 -9.21 -6.10
C THR A 15 18.98 -10.37 -7.07
N GLN A 16 20.17 -10.49 -7.61
CA GLN A 16 20.61 -11.67 -8.35
C GLN A 16 22.10 -11.85 -8.16
N ASN A 17 22.50 -13.04 -7.69
CA ASN A 17 23.90 -13.36 -7.43
C ASN A 17 24.56 -12.32 -6.49
N GLY A 18 23.81 -11.84 -5.49
CA GLY A 18 24.29 -10.87 -4.51
C GLY A 18 24.33 -9.42 -4.98
N SER A 19 23.89 -9.10 -6.21
CA SER A 19 23.81 -7.73 -6.73
C SER A 19 22.36 -7.24 -6.83
N GLU A 20 22.10 -5.97 -6.52
CA GLU A 20 20.78 -5.34 -6.70
C GLU A 20 20.58 -4.87 -8.14
N HIS A 21 19.40 -5.16 -8.69
CA HIS A 21 18.96 -4.76 -10.02
C HIS A 21 17.67 -3.95 -9.88
N LYS A 22 17.77 -2.64 -10.11
CA LYS A 22 16.63 -1.72 -10.06
C LYS A 22 15.68 -1.99 -11.23
N MET A 23 14.40 -1.76 -10.98
CA MET A 23 13.33 -1.84 -11.97
C MET A 23 12.72 -0.46 -12.18
N ASP A 24 12.45 -0.11 -13.43
CA ASP A 24 11.62 1.04 -13.77
C ASP A 24 10.16 0.59 -13.76
N LEU A 25 9.40 1.03 -12.77
CA LEU A 25 8.02 0.61 -12.54
C LEU A 25 7.06 1.75 -12.84
N ALA A 26 5.96 1.42 -13.50
CA ALA A 26 4.78 2.27 -13.54
C ALA A 26 4.13 2.33 -12.15
N ALA A 27 3.04 3.09 -12.03
CA ALA A 27 2.26 3.06 -10.81
C ALA A 27 1.64 1.66 -10.58
N LEU A 28 1.53 1.28 -9.32
CA LEU A 28 0.85 0.07 -8.88
C LEU A 28 -0.65 0.32 -8.81
N HIS A 29 -1.41 -0.43 -9.58
CA HIS A 29 -2.86 -0.50 -9.50
C HIS A 29 -3.22 -1.57 -8.48
N LEU A 30 -4.03 -1.20 -7.49
CA LEU A 30 -4.44 -2.06 -6.40
C LEU A 30 -5.95 -1.96 -6.21
N THR A 31 -6.59 -3.09 -6.03
CA THR A 31 -8.01 -3.15 -5.75
C THR A 31 -8.29 -3.49 -4.30
N THR A 32 -9.51 -3.18 -3.83
CA THR A 32 -9.92 -3.44 -2.42
C THR A 32 -9.90 -4.91 -2.01
N ASP A 33 -9.97 -5.83 -2.97
CA ASP A 33 -9.84 -7.27 -2.73
C ASP A 33 -8.39 -7.77 -2.73
N GLY A 34 -7.42 -6.85 -2.85
CA GLY A 34 -5.98 -7.11 -2.81
C GLY A 34 -5.36 -7.44 -4.16
N THR A 35 -6.08 -7.37 -5.27
CA THR A 35 -5.51 -7.63 -6.60
C THR A 35 -4.56 -6.50 -6.97
N ILE A 36 -3.37 -6.83 -7.45
CA ILE A 36 -2.35 -5.87 -7.87
C ILE A 36 -2.01 -6.04 -9.34
N HIS A 37 -1.76 -4.92 -9.99
CA HIS A 37 -1.31 -4.84 -11.38
C HIS A 37 -0.31 -3.70 -11.55
N THR A 38 0.78 -3.92 -12.27
CA THR A 38 1.68 -2.85 -12.72
C THR A 38 2.47 -3.28 -13.94
N GLU A 39 3.02 -2.32 -14.66
CA GLU A 39 3.90 -2.56 -15.80
C GLU A 39 5.31 -2.02 -15.47
N GLY A 40 6.31 -2.52 -16.17
CA GLY A 40 7.66 -2.01 -15.98
C GLY A 40 8.68 -2.49 -16.99
N HIS A 41 9.92 -2.06 -16.76
CA HIS A 41 11.08 -2.36 -17.56
C HIS A 41 12.31 -2.61 -16.68
N ASP A 42 13.15 -3.54 -17.09
CA ASP A 42 14.51 -3.69 -16.57
C ASP A 42 15.46 -4.23 -17.67
N THR A 43 16.67 -4.63 -17.28
CA THR A 43 17.71 -5.12 -18.19
C THR A 43 17.31 -6.36 -19.00
N VAL A 44 16.33 -7.15 -18.54
CA VAL A 44 15.79 -8.31 -19.27
C VAL A 44 14.75 -7.87 -20.30
N GLY A 45 13.99 -6.82 -20.02
CA GLY A 45 13.07 -6.17 -20.94
C GLY A 45 11.76 -5.70 -20.29
N ASN A 46 10.76 -5.42 -21.12
CA ASN A 46 9.43 -5.01 -20.64
C ASN A 46 8.69 -6.19 -19.99
N PHE A 47 7.93 -5.88 -18.94
CA PHE A 47 7.15 -6.86 -18.19
C PHE A 47 5.84 -6.29 -17.65
N VAL A 48 4.95 -7.21 -17.31
CA VAL A 48 3.72 -6.96 -16.54
C VAL A 48 3.79 -7.73 -15.23
N ILE A 49 3.30 -7.14 -14.15
CA ILE A 49 3.12 -7.75 -12.85
C ILE A 49 1.63 -7.88 -12.58
N ASP A 50 1.19 -9.10 -12.26
CA ASP A 50 -0.19 -9.41 -11.86
C ASP A 50 -0.17 -10.32 -10.63
N GLY A 51 -0.99 -10.01 -9.62
CA GLY A 51 -1.05 -10.85 -8.44
C GLY A 51 -2.00 -10.38 -7.35
N LYS A 52 -1.70 -10.78 -6.12
CA LYS A 52 -2.57 -10.54 -4.98
C LYS A 52 -1.80 -10.33 -3.67
N ILE A 53 -2.29 -9.38 -2.87
CA ILE A 53 -2.00 -9.22 -1.46
C ILE A 53 -3.16 -9.85 -0.68
N ALA A 54 -2.87 -10.82 0.17
CA ALA A 54 -3.86 -11.47 1.03
C ALA A 54 -4.15 -10.63 2.28
N ALA A 55 -5.24 -10.98 2.98
CA ALA A 55 -5.66 -10.31 4.21
C ALA A 55 -4.61 -10.36 5.34
N ASP A 56 -3.81 -11.44 5.38
CA ASP A 56 -2.71 -11.62 6.33
C ASP A 56 -1.40 -10.94 5.88
N GLY A 57 -1.43 -10.20 4.78
CA GLY A 57 -0.28 -9.49 4.23
C GLY A 57 0.63 -10.33 3.35
N LYS A 58 0.36 -11.64 3.18
CA LYS A 58 1.11 -12.45 2.22
C LYS A 58 0.89 -11.94 0.80
N VAL A 59 1.96 -11.91 0.03
CA VAL A 59 1.95 -11.43 -1.34
C VAL A 59 2.38 -12.55 -2.27
N HIS A 60 1.63 -12.72 -3.35
CA HIS A 60 2.00 -13.59 -4.47
C HIS A 60 1.69 -12.86 -5.77
N PHE A 61 2.68 -12.71 -6.65
CA PHE A 61 2.47 -12.16 -7.99
C PHE A 61 3.40 -12.79 -9.02
N ASN A 62 2.99 -12.70 -10.27
CA ASN A 62 3.75 -13.12 -11.43
C ASN A 62 4.30 -11.90 -12.14
N LYS A 63 5.59 -11.92 -12.46
CA LYS A 63 6.23 -10.97 -13.37
C LYS A 63 6.40 -11.65 -14.72
N GLN A 64 5.57 -11.30 -15.69
CA GLN A 64 5.60 -11.84 -17.03
C GLN A 64 6.34 -10.91 -17.97
N TYR A 65 7.50 -11.33 -18.46
CA TYR A 65 8.21 -10.60 -19.52
C TYR A 65 7.50 -10.80 -20.86
N VAL A 66 7.32 -9.71 -21.63
CA VAL A 66 6.61 -9.74 -22.92
C VAL A 66 7.30 -10.71 -23.89
N GLY A 67 6.58 -11.75 -24.31
CA GLY A 67 7.08 -12.78 -25.24
C GLY A 67 8.17 -13.69 -24.68
N LYS A 68 8.39 -13.70 -23.36
CA LYS A 68 9.44 -14.49 -22.69
C LYS A 68 8.89 -15.29 -21.49
N HIS A 69 9.71 -15.53 -20.48
CA HIS A 69 9.38 -16.34 -19.31
C HIS A 69 8.62 -15.54 -18.24
N CYS A 70 7.98 -16.27 -17.34
CA CYS A 70 7.33 -15.76 -16.13
C CYS A 70 8.23 -16.02 -14.91
N VAL A 71 8.31 -15.06 -14.00
CA VAL A 71 8.99 -15.19 -12.71
C VAL A 71 7.95 -15.07 -11.60
N VAL A 72 7.97 -16.00 -10.65
CA VAL A 72 7.04 -16.01 -9.52
C VAL A 72 7.65 -15.23 -8.35
N TYR A 73 6.87 -14.35 -7.72
CA TYR A 73 7.27 -13.58 -6.55
C TYR A 73 6.37 -13.93 -5.38
N GLU A 74 6.98 -14.26 -4.24
CA GLU A 74 6.29 -14.56 -2.99
C GLU A 74 6.91 -13.77 -1.85
N GLY A 75 6.09 -13.16 -1.00
CA GLY A 75 6.58 -12.29 0.06
C GLY A 75 5.50 -11.83 1.02
N ALA A 76 5.74 -10.70 1.66
CA ALA A 76 4.81 -10.05 2.57
C ALA A 76 4.83 -8.52 2.39
N LEU A 77 3.68 -7.92 2.62
CA LEU A 77 3.53 -6.47 2.83
C LEU A 77 3.77 -6.18 4.32
N GLU A 78 4.87 -5.49 4.60
CA GLU A 78 5.23 -4.98 5.91
C GLU A 78 5.36 -3.45 5.82
N ASP A 79 4.52 -2.74 6.58
CA ASP A 79 4.39 -1.28 6.53
C ASP A 79 4.11 -0.75 5.11
N ARG A 80 5.11 -0.12 4.48
CA ARG A 80 5.07 0.43 3.12
C ARG A 80 5.86 -0.39 2.10
N VAL A 81 6.30 -1.58 2.48
CA VAL A 81 7.26 -2.40 1.74
C VAL A 81 6.67 -3.76 1.43
N ILE A 82 6.67 -4.14 0.16
CA ILE A 82 6.47 -5.51 -0.27
C ILE A 82 7.85 -6.14 -0.48
N LYS A 83 8.20 -7.17 0.28
CA LYS A 83 9.51 -7.84 0.16
C LYS A 83 9.35 -9.34 0.26
N GLY A 84 10.31 -10.07 -0.31
CA GLY A 84 10.27 -11.53 -0.31
C GLY A 84 11.29 -12.14 -1.26
N THR A 85 10.91 -13.23 -1.90
CA THR A 85 11.76 -14.01 -2.80
C THR A 85 11.12 -14.14 -4.18
N TRP A 86 11.91 -13.92 -5.23
CA TRP A 86 11.52 -14.28 -6.59
C TRP A 86 12.04 -15.68 -6.94
N LYS A 87 11.35 -16.39 -7.82
CA LYS A 87 11.65 -17.77 -8.22
C LYS A 87 11.50 -17.95 -9.73
N LEU A 88 12.52 -18.55 -10.34
CA LEU A 88 12.51 -19.00 -11.74
C LEU A 88 13.24 -20.34 -11.83
N ASN A 89 12.48 -21.43 -12.00
CA ASN A 89 13.01 -22.79 -11.89
C ASN A 89 13.71 -22.99 -10.53
N ASN A 90 14.98 -23.38 -10.51
CA ASN A 90 15.77 -23.54 -9.29
C ASN A 90 16.45 -22.25 -8.82
N LEU A 91 16.34 -21.16 -9.59
CA LEU A 91 16.92 -19.87 -9.26
C LEU A 91 15.97 -19.09 -8.36
N HIS A 92 16.53 -18.45 -7.35
CA HIS A 92 15.79 -17.59 -6.44
C HIS A 92 16.72 -16.61 -5.74
N ASP A 93 16.19 -15.44 -5.40
CA ASP A 93 16.89 -14.42 -4.62
C ASP A 93 15.84 -13.44 -4.05
N ALA A 94 16.27 -12.44 -3.29
CA ALA A 94 15.38 -11.46 -2.67
C ALA A 94 14.81 -10.42 -3.65
N PHE A 95 13.72 -9.77 -3.23
CA PHE A 95 13.21 -8.55 -3.87
C PHE A 95 12.65 -7.59 -2.83
N ARG A 96 12.55 -6.32 -3.23
CA ARG A 96 11.93 -5.25 -2.45
C ARG A 96 11.21 -4.27 -3.38
N LEU A 97 9.94 -4.04 -3.12
CA LEU A 97 9.14 -2.95 -3.68
C LEU A 97 8.71 -2.04 -2.53
N GLU A 98 8.86 -0.74 -2.68
CA GLU A 98 8.55 0.24 -1.66
C GLU A 98 7.68 1.36 -2.22
N VAL A 99 6.66 1.68 -1.44
CA VAL A 99 5.68 2.70 -1.77
C VAL A 99 6.21 4.06 -1.36
N GLN A 100 6.08 5.04 -2.26
CA GLN A 100 6.38 6.43 -1.95
C GLN A 100 5.21 7.04 -1.17
N ALA A 101 5.24 6.84 0.15
CA ALA A 101 4.27 7.38 1.09
C ALA A 101 4.98 8.07 2.26
N GLU A 102 4.32 9.10 2.79
CA GLU A 102 4.74 9.80 4.00
C GLU A 102 4.33 8.99 5.22
N ILE A 103 5.02 9.19 6.34
CA ILE A 103 4.71 8.53 7.61
C ILE A 103 3.94 9.54 8.46
N TRP A 104 2.77 9.11 8.94
CA TRP A 104 1.93 9.88 9.83
C TRP A 104 1.80 9.12 11.15
N GLU A 105 2.16 9.76 12.26
CA GLU A 105 2.13 9.16 13.60
C GLU A 105 1.22 9.96 14.53
N GLY A 106 0.55 9.30 15.47
CA GLY A 106 -0.26 9.99 16.46
C GLY A 106 -1.19 9.05 17.19
N THR A 107 -2.40 9.52 17.49
CA THR A 107 -3.38 8.74 18.26
C THR A 107 -4.77 8.76 17.63
N TYR A 108 -5.54 7.71 17.92
CA TYR A 108 -6.99 7.73 17.83
C TYR A 108 -7.59 7.49 19.21
N ASN A 109 -8.66 8.21 19.52
CA ASN A 109 -9.43 8.03 20.74
C ASN A 109 -10.54 7.02 20.48
N GLN A 110 -10.63 5.97 21.30
CA GLN A 110 -11.71 5.01 21.31
C GLN A 110 -12.23 4.86 22.74
N HIS A 111 -13.53 5.10 22.94
CA HIS A 111 -14.17 5.03 24.25
C HIS A 111 -13.44 5.84 25.34
N GLY A 112 -12.89 7.01 24.99
CA GLY A 112 -12.18 7.90 25.91
C GLY A 112 -10.71 7.54 26.14
N SER A 113 -10.19 6.47 25.54
CA SER A 113 -8.76 6.08 25.63
C SER A 113 -8.04 6.36 24.32
N ASP A 114 -6.83 6.90 24.41
CA ASP A 114 -5.97 7.15 23.25
C ASP A 114 -5.13 5.90 22.92
N HIS A 115 -5.09 5.55 21.64
CA HIS A 115 -4.34 4.44 21.09
C HIS A 115 -3.38 4.96 20.01
N LYS A 116 -2.16 4.43 19.98
CA LYS A 116 -1.17 4.82 18.97
C LYS A 116 -1.61 4.41 17.57
N MET A 117 -1.30 5.27 16.61
CA MET A 117 -1.57 5.05 15.19
C MET A 117 -0.34 5.42 14.37
N VAL A 118 -0.01 4.58 13.40
CA VAL A 118 0.90 4.90 12.31
C VAL A 118 0.15 4.66 11.00
N ALA A 119 0.22 5.62 10.09
CA ALA A 119 -0.35 5.52 8.75
C ALA A 119 0.70 5.88 7.72
N TYR A 120 0.70 5.16 6.60
CA TYR A 120 1.60 5.45 5.49
C TYR A 120 0.74 5.84 4.30
N PHE A 121 0.62 7.14 4.04
CA PHE A 121 -0.04 7.64 2.84
C PHE A 121 0.64 8.91 2.32
N GLY A 122 0.53 9.13 1.01
CA GLY A 122 0.93 10.37 0.34
C GLY A 122 -0.21 10.86 -0.53
N PHE A 123 0.05 11.96 -1.24
CA PHE A 123 -0.92 12.59 -2.14
C PHE A 123 -0.41 12.62 -3.58
N ASP A 124 -1.31 12.55 -4.54
CA ASP A 124 -1.02 12.90 -5.93
C ASP A 124 -1.39 14.35 -6.26
N ASP A 125 -1.04 14.76 -7.49
CA ASP A 125 -1.29 16.10 -8.01
C ASP A 125 -2.80 16.43 -8.11
N ASN A 126 -3.67 15.42 -8.05
CA ASN A 126 -5.13 15.56 -8.10
C ASN A 126 -5.75 15.58 -6.70
N ARG A 127 -4.97 15.79 -5.64
CA ARG A 127 -5.44 15.82 -4.26
C ARG A 127 -6.10 14.50 -3.82
N ARG A 128 -5.66 13.38 -4.37
CA ARG A 128 -6.04 12.03 -3.92
C ARG A 128 -4.96 11.48 -3.03
N ALA A 129 -5.38 10.83 -1.94
CA ALA A 129 -4.50 10.18 -0.99
C ALA A 129 -4.43 8.68 -1.24
N PHE A 130 -3.25 8.11 -1.07
CA PHE A 130 -3.02 6.67 -1.22
C PHE A 130 -1.89 6.17 -0.34
N GLY A 131 -1.98 4.91 0.10
CA GLY A 131 -0.86 4.23 0.73
C GLY A 131 -1.23 2.90 1.38
N PHE A 132 -0.31 2.37 2.18
CA PHE A 132 -0.41 1.05 2.79
C PHE A 132 -0.27 1.12 4.30
N GLY A 133 -0.61 0.03 4.97
CA GLY A 133 -0.26 -0.13 6.36
C GLY A 133 -0.44 -1.57 6.79
N HIS A 134 0.18 -1.93 7.90
CA HIS A 134 -0.02 -3.20 8.55
C HIS A 134 -0.09 -2.95 10.06
N ASP A 135 -1.08 -3.54 10.72
CA ASP A 135 -1.22 -3.54 12.17
C ASP A 135 -1.78 -4.88 12.67
N GLU A 136 -2.12 -4.98 13.95
CA GLU A 136 -2.66 -6.20 14.56
C GLU A 136 -3.95 -6.74 13.91
N VAL A 137 -4.70 -5.91 13.19
CA VAL A 137 -5.87 -6.33 12.42
C VAL A 137 -5.45 -6.93 11.08
N GLY A 138 -4.36 -6.45 10.49
CA GLY A 138 -3.74 -6.99 9.28
C GLY A 138 -3.37 -5.91 8.27
N SER A 139 -3.13 -6.33 7.02
CA SER A 139 -2.76 -5.41 5.94
C SER A 139 -3.93 -4.53 5.54
N SER A 140 -3.63 -3.26 5.34
CA SER A 140 -4.60 -2.21 5.05
C SER A 140 -4.12 -1.33 3.91
N ILE A 141 -5.10 -0.77 3.22
CA ILE A 141 -4.91 0.17 2.13
C ILE A 141 -5.55 1.48 2.55
N TRP A 142 -4.78 2.56 2.46
CA TRP A 142 -5.26 3.92 2.65
C TRP A 142 -5.64 4.49 1.28
N SER A 143 -6.84 5.04 1.17
CA SER A 143 -7.30 5.72 -0.04
C SER A 143 -8.25 6.84 0.32
N GLY A 144 -8.26 7.91 -0.47
CA GLY A 144 -9.19 9.00 -0.22
C GLY A 144 -8.91 10.22 -1.09
N GLU A 145 -9.60 11.31 -0.77
CA GLU A 145 -9.51 12.56 -1.52
C GLU A 145 -9.91 13.73 -0.63
N PHE A 146 -9.52 14.93 -1.06
CA PHE A 146 -10.07 16.14 -0.48
C PHE A 146 -11.50 16.41 -0.97
N VAL A 147 -12.40 16.66 -0.03
CA VAL A 147 -13.77 17.13 -0.29
C VAL A 147 -13.87 18.55 0.25
N GLY A 148 -13.72 19.53 -0.64
CA GLY A 148 -13.50 20.92 -0.25
C GLY A 148 -12.16 21.10 0.47
N ASP A 149 -12.23 21.52 1.73
CA ASP A 149 -11.06 21.74 2.60
C ASP A 149 -10.83 20.59 3.59
N GLU A 150 -11.70 19.57 3.58
CA GLU A 150 -11.54 18.39 4.43
C GLU A 150 -10.94 17.23 3.65
N LEU A 151 -10.06 16.48 4.31
CA LEU A 151 -9.55 15.22 3.80
C LEU A 151 -10.46 14.08 4.27
N HIS A 152 -10.97 13.29 3.32
CA HIS A 152 -11.71 12.07 3.58
C HIS A 152 -10.85 10.86 3.22
N LEU A 153 -10.44 10.07 4.20
CA LEU A 153 -9.70 8.83 4.03
C LEU A 153 -10.52 7.60 4.40
N VAL A 154 -10.20 6.50 3.73
CA VAL A 154 -10.66 5.16 4.05
C VAL A 154 -9.44 4.28 4.23
N LYS A 155 -9.33 3.67 5.41
CA LYS A 155 -8.45 2.54 5.69
C LYS A 155 -9.25 1.26 5.45
N GLN A 156 -9.02 0.60 4.32
CA GLN A 156 -9.63 -0.68 4.00
C GLN A 156 -8.70 -1.82 4.41
N TYR A 157 -9.11 -2.65 5.36
CA TYR A 157 -8.39 -3.89 5.65
C TYR A 157 -8.68 -4.92 4.56
N VAL A 158 -7.65 -5.51 3.97
CA VAL A 158 -7.80 -6.45 2.85
C VAL A 158 -8.70 -7.62 3.27
N GLY A 159 -9.80 -7.83 2.53
CA GLY A 159 -10.78 -8.88 2.82
C GLY A 159 -11.59 -8.72 4.12
N LYS A 160 -11.53 -7.55 4.78
CA LYS A 160 -12.19 -7.27 6.07
C LYS A 160 -12.99 -5.95 6.01
N HIS A 161 -13.18 -5.32 7.17
CA HIS A 161 -13.91 -4.07 7.32
C HIS A 161 -13.06 -2.86 6.90
N LYS A 162 -13.70 -1.69 6.84
CA LYS A 162 -13.05 -0.40 6.60
C LYS A 162 -13.26 0.56 7.74
N VAL A 163 -12.31 1.47 7.93
CA VAL A 163 -12.43 2.62 8.83
C VAL A 163 -12.39 3.88 7.99
N THR A 164 -13.35 4.78 8.19
CA THR A 164 -13.38 6.08 7.52
C THR A 164 -12.85 7.14 8.46
N TYR A 165 -11.99 8.02 7.97
CA TYR A 165 -11.42 9.16 8.67
C TYR A 165 -11.80 10.43 7.92
N LYS A 166 -12.24 11.46 8.63
CA LYS A 166 -12.58 12.76 8.05
C LYS A 166 -12.10 13.87 8.95
N GLY A 167 -11.51 14.89 8.36
CA GLY A 167 -11.17 16.09 9.11
C GLY A 167 -10.27 17.05 8.38
N LYS A 168 -9.66 17.94 9.17
CA LYS A 168 -8.79 19.00 8.69
C LYS A 168 -7.39 18.47 8.49
N HIS A 169 -6.83 18.77 7.33
CA HIS A 169 -5.48 18.42 6.95
C HIS A 169 -4.66 19.70 6.70
N THR A 170 -3.48 19.78 7.28
CA THR A 170 -2.43 20.76 6.97
C THR A 170 -1.21 20.02 6.42
N GLN A 171 -0.14 20.72 6.08
CA GLN A 171 1.09 20.07 5.63
C GLN A 171 1.64 19.04 6.64
N ASP A 172 1.44 19.30 7.94
CA ASP A 172 2.07 18.54 9.02
C ASP A 172 1.08 17.85 9.95
N ASP A 173 -0.23 18.11 9.83
CA ASP A 173 -1.26 17.56 10.71
C ASP A 173 -2.47 17.05 9.95
N PHE A 174 -3.05 15.95 10.45
CA PHE A 174 -4.38 15.49 10.08
C PHE A 174 -5.15 15.11 11.33
N GLN A 175 -6.27 15.78 11.57
CA GLN A 175 -7.10 15.57 12.76
C GLN A 175 -8.58 15.63 12.45
N GLY A 176 -9.36 14.84 13.17
CA GLY A 176 -10.80 14.82 13.00
C GLY A 176 -11.47 13.61 13.64
N SER A 177 -12.43 13.03 12.92
CA SER A 177 -13.22 11.89 13.40
C SER A 177 -12.97 10.63 12.58
N TRP A 178 -13.05 9.49 13.24
CA TRP A 178 -13.04 8.19 12.58
C TRP A 178 -14.34 7.43 12.87
N GLN A 179 -14.71 6.51 11.97
CA GLN A 179 -15.90 5.67 12.07
C GLN A 179 -15.66 4.28 11.46
N THR A 180 -16.14 3.23 12.14
CA THR A 180 -16.28 1.86 11.58
C THR A 180 -17.40 1.10 12.29
N GLY A 181 -18.25 0.37 11.56
CA GLY A 181 -19.19 -0.59 12.16
C GLY A 181 -20.06 -0.05 13.32
N GLY A 182 -20.43 1.23 13.32
CA GLY A 182 -21.17 1.89 14.40
C GLY A 182 -20.31 2.50 15.52
N HIS A 183 -19.02 2.13 15.59
CA HIS A 183 -18.02 2.77 16.44
C HIS A 183 -17.52 4.07 15.80
N HIS A 184 -17.15 5.02 16.65
CA HIS A 184 -16.58 6.29 16.25
C HIS A 184 -15.67 6.85 17.34
N GLY A 185 -14.87 7.84 16.97
CA GLY A 185 -14.03 8.58 17.89
C GLY A 185 -13.30 9.70 17.17
N THR A 186 -12.30 10.29 17.83
CA THR A 186 -11.43 11.31 17.24
C THR A 186 -10.06 10.75 16.93
N PHE A 187 -9.31 11.43 16.08
CA PHE A 187 -7.91 11.12 15.85
C PHE A 187 -7.12 12.40 15.63
N HIS A 188 -5.81 12.32 15.88
CA HIS A 188 -4.84 13.33 15.51
C HIS A 188 -3.53 12.63 15.17
N ILE A 189 -3.10 12.77 13.93
CA ILE A 189 -1.81 12.30 13.45
C ILE A 189 -1.02 13.48 12.86
N HIS A 190 0.29 13.43 12.97
CA HIS A 190 1.21 14.41 12.41
C HIS A 190 2.24 13.72 11.50
N ARG A 191 2.72 14.47 10.52
CA ARG A 191 3.76 14.02 9.59
C ARG A 191 5.11 13.88 10.31
N LYS A 192 5.86 12.84 9.95
CA LYS A 192 7.22 12.58 10.45
C LYS A 192 8.30 12.90 9.43
#